data_AF-A0A830GUZ4-F1
#
_entry.id   AF-A0A830GUZ4-F1
#
_cell.length_a   1.000
_cell.length_b   1.000
_cell.length_c   1.000
_cell.angle_alpha   90.00
_cell.angle_beta   90.00
_cell.angle_gamma   90.00
#
_symmetry.space_group_name_H-M   'P 1'
#
loop_
_entity.id
_entity.type
_entity.pdbx_description
1 polymer ?
#
loop_
_entity_poly.entity_id
_entity_poly.type
_entity_poly.pdbx_seq_one_letter_code
_entity_poly.pdbx_strand_id
1 'polypeptide(L)'
;MICTTVNGKYETEIFSRADYIVLIKDGKIIYKEENPALHVKERRPTVAKRCMELGAQVIVAPHGSLCLPSYMILSKGGKAMYVTKTGEAVDELRVWPINAGEVAYSSLLAVWERISRG
;
A
#
# COMPACT_ATOMS: atom_id res chain seq x y z
N MET A 1 -8.60 10.43 -6.44
CA MET A 1 -8.93 9.16 -5.74
C MET A 1 -7.67 8.58 -5.13
N ILE A 2 -7.73 8.23 -3.86
CA ILE A 2 -6.61 7.67 -3.07
C ILE A 2 -6.80 6.16 -2.96
N CYS A 3 -5.74 5.37 -3.17
CA CYS A 3 -5.73 3.95 -2.84
C CYS A 3 -4.83 3.70 -1.63
N THR A 4 -5.32 2.89 -0.69
CA THR A 4 -4.54 2.41 0.46
C THR A 4 -5.02 1.02 0.86
N THR A 5 -4.38 0.45 1.87
CA THR A 5 -4.69 -0.86 2.42
C THR A 5 -5.01 -0.76 3.90
N VAL A 6 -6.01 -1.53 4.33
CA VAL A 6 -6.51 -1.51 5.71
C VAL A 6 -6.74 -2.91 6.28
N ASN A 7 -6.73 -3.01 7.60
CA ASN A 7 -7.14 -4.20 8.33
C ASN A 7 -8.67 -4.27 8.52
N GLY A 8 -9.14 -5.31 9.22
CA GLY A 8 -10.55 -5.51 9.57
C GLY A 8 -11.20 -4.39 10.39
N LYS A 9 -10.41 -3.50 11.00
CA LYS A 9 -10.88 -2.33 11.76
C LYS A 9 -10.85 -1.03 10.95
N TYR A 10 -10.52 -1.09 9.65
CA TYR A 10 -10.33 0.08 8.79
C TYR A 10 -9.16 0.98 9.20
N GLU A 11 -8.17 0.40 9.87
CA GLU A 11 -6.90 1.06 10.15
C GLU A 11 -5.89 0.68 9.07
N THR A 12 -4.98 1.58 8.71
CA THR A 12 -3.95 1.34 7.71
C THR A 12 -3.06 0.16 8.07
N GLU A 13 -2.81 -0.72 7.11
CA GLU A 13 -1.97 -1.90 7.31
C GLU A 13 -1.05 -2.14 6.13
N ILE A 14 0.13 -2.70 6.38
CA ILE A 14 1.15 -2.97 5.37
C ILE A 14 0.55 -3.79 4.21
N PHE A 15 0.91 -3.42 2.96
CA PHE A 15 0.37 -4.04 1.74
C PHE A 15 0.36 -5.58 1.75
N SER A 16 1.37 -6.22 2.37
CA SER A 16 1.50 -7.68 2.43
C SER A 16 0.69 -8.38 3.52
N ARG A 17 0.05 -7.61 4.40
CA ARG A 17 -0.62 -8.07 5.63
C ARG A 17 -2.07 -7.59 5.76
N ALA A 18 -2.41 -6.50 5.09
CA ALA A 18 -3.74 -5.92 5.15
C ALA A 18 -4.81 -6.86 4.61
N ASP A 19 -6.01 -6.78 5.20
CA ASP A 19 -7.17 -7.57 4.81
C ASP A 19 -7.82 -7.03 3.52
N TYR A 20 -7.79 -5.70 3.34
CA TYR A 20 -8.51 -5.03 2.26
C TYR A 20 -7.67 -3.98 1.52
N ILE A 21 -7.99 -3.79 0.24
CA ILE A 21 -7.66 -2.59 -0.54
C ILE A 21 -8.90 -1.68 -0.55
N VAL A 22 -8.70 -0.39 -0.33
CA VAL A 22 -9.78 0.61 -0.35
C VAL A 22 -9.45 1.78 -1.28
N LEU A 23 -10.49 2.30 -1.94
CA LEU A 23 -10.40 3.59 -2.62
C LEU A 23 -11.15 4.65 -1.83
N ILE A 24 -10.51 5.79 -1.66
CA ILE A 24 -11.03 6.93 -0.92
C ILE A 24 -11.21 8.11 -1.87
N LYS A 25 -12.36 8.76 -1.75
CA LYS A 25 -12.69 10.00 -2.45
C LYS A 25 -13.42 10.92 -1.46
N ASP A 26 -12.96 12.16 -1.35
CA ASP A 26 -13.54 13.17 -0.46
C ASP A 26 -13.66 12.68 1.00
N GLY A 27 -12.61 12.00 1.49
CA GLY A 27 -12.54 11.46 2.86
C GLY A 27 -13.39 10.22 3.11
N LYS A 28 -14.08 9.69 2.10
CA LYS A 28 -14.97 8.52 2.24
C LYS A 28 -14.46 7.34 1.43
N ILE A 29 -14.58 6.14 1.99
CA ILE A 29 -14.33 4.89 1.25
C ILE A 29 -15.47 4.72 0.24
N ILE A 30 -15.11 4.73 -1.05
CA ILE A 30 -16.05 4.53 -2.17
C ILE A 30 -15.94 3.14 -2.78
N TYR A 31 -14.88 2.40 -2.45
CA TYR A 31 -14.65 1.03 -2.93
C TYR A 31 -13.83 0.25 -1.91
N LYS A 32 -14.15 -1.03 -1.76
CA LYS A 32 -13.45 -1.99 -0.88
C LYS A 32 -13.43 -3.35 -1.55
N GLU A 33 -12.27 -4.00 -1.55
CA GLU A 33 -12.13 -5.40 -1.94
C GLU A 33 -11.15 -6.12 -1.02
N GLU A 34 -11.26 -7.45 -0.96
CA GLU A 34 -10.26 -8.29 -0.30
C GLU A 34 -8.90 -8.10 -0.97
N ASN A 35 -7.84 -8.11 -0.15
CA ASN A 35 -6.50 -7.86 -0.63
C ASN A 35 -5.95 -9.09 -1.39
N PRO A 36 -5.80 -9.04 -2.74
CA PRO A 36 -5.29 -10.17 -3.51
C PRO A 36 -3.84 -10.54 -3.14
N ALA A 37 -3.11 -9.65 -2.47
CA ALA A 37 -1.76 -9.90 -1.98
C ALA A 37 -1.67 -11.04 -0.97
N LEU A 38 -2.77 -11.40 -0.29
CA LEU A 38 -2.78 -12.49 0.69
C LEU A 38 -2.64 -13.87 0.02
N HIS A 39 -2.95 -13.99 -1.27
CA HIS A 39 -3.00 -15.26 -2.00
C HIS A 39 -1.84 -15.47 -2.98
N VAL A 40 -0.84 -14.58 -2.97
CA VAL A 40 0.26 -14.60 -3.95
C VAL A 40 1.62 -14.42 -3.28
N LYS A 41 2.70 -14.81 -3.99
CA LYS A 41 4.08 -14.63 -3.51
C LYS A 41 4.54 -13.17 -3.60
N GLU A 42 4.14 -12.46 -4.66
CA GLU A 42 4.54 -11.07 -4.91
C GLU A 42 3.61 -10.05 -4.23
N ARG A 43 3.44 -10.18 -2.92
CA ARG A 43 2.40 -9.47 -2.15
C ARG A 43 2.33 -7.96 -2.41
N ARG A 44 3.40 -7.22 -2.09
CA ARG A 44 3.45 -5.74 -2.22
C ARG A 44 3.27 -5.27 -3.68
N PRO A 45 3.97 -5.85 -4.69
CA PRO A 45 3.73 -5.49 -6.09
C PRO A 45 2.29 -5.74 -6.55
N THR A 46 1.63 -6.78 -6.06
CA THR A 46 0.24 -7.08 -6.40
C THR A 46 -0.70 -5.97 -5.94
N VAL A 47 -0.55 -5.45 -4.73
CA VAL A 47 -1.32 -4.27 -4.26
C VAL A 47 -1.07 -3.06 -5.16
N ALA A 48 0.19 -2.78 -5.48
CA ALA A 48 0.55 -1.65 -6.33
C ALA A 48 -0.11 -1.74 -7.72
N LYS A 49 -0.06 -2.91 -8.37
CA LYS A 49 -0.75 -3.16 -9.65
C LYS A 49 -2.25 -2.95 -9.50
N ARG A 50 -2.84 -3.51 -8.45
CA ARG A 50 -4.29 -3.44 -8.25
C ARG A 50 -4.78 -2.02 -8.02
N CYS A 51 -4.06 -1.20 -7.26
CA CYS A 51 -4.38 0.22 -7.12
C CYS A 51 -4.33 0.96 -8.47
N MET A 52 -3.44 0.59 -9.39
CA MET A 52 -3.43 1.19 -10.74
C MET A 52 -4.64 0.76 -11.58
N GLU A 53 -4.99 -0.52 -11.55
CA GLU A 53 -6.18 -1.06 -12.25
C GLU A 53 -7.47 -0.40 -11.78
N LEU A 54 -7.55 -0.12 -10.48
CA LEU A 54 -8.66 0.61 -9.85
C LEU A 54 -8.67 2.12 -10.19
N GLY A 55 -7.74 2.60 -11.00
CA GLY A 55 -7.71 4.00 -11.45
C GLY A 55 -7.28 5.00 -10.38
N ALA A 56 -6.57 4.55 -9.33
CA ALA A 56 -6.08 5.45 -8.29
C ALA A 56 -5.14 6.53 -8.87
N GLN A 57 -5.24 7.75 -8.35
CA GLN A 57 -4.37 8.86 -8.73
C GLN A 57 -3.25 9.07 -7.70
N VAL A 58 -3.60 8.82 -6.44
CA VAL A 58 -2.71 8.95 -5.29
C VAL A 58 -2.67 7.59 -4.58
N ILE A 59 -1.47 7.17 -4.17
CA ILE A 59 -1.26 6.00 -3.35
C ILE A 59 -0.77 6.47 -1.99
N VAL A 60 -1.51 6.12 -0.94
CA VAL A 60 -1.06 6.30 0.44
C VAL A 60 -0.68 4.93 0.97
N ALA A 61 0.62 4.71 1.15
CA ALA A 61 1.17 3.41 1.50
C ALA A 61 1.59 3.40 2.98
N PRO A 62 1.11 2.46 3.80
CA PRO A 62 1.59 2.33 5.17
C PRO A 62 3.08 2.00 5.19
N HIS A 63 3.83 2.54 6.15
CA HIS A 63 5.28 2.35 6.25
C HIS A 63 5.68 0.86 6.11
N GLY A 64 6.71 0.57 5.30
CA GLY A 64 7.11 -0.81 4.98
C GLY A 64 6.37 -1.46 3.80
N SER A 65 5.47 -0.72 3.12
CA SER A 65 4.70 -1.22 1.98
C SER A 65 5.36 -1.02 0.62
N LEU A 66 6.01 0.12 0.37
CA LEU A 66 6.54 0.49 -0.95
C LEU A 66 7.95 -0.05 -1.18
N CYS A 67 8.09 -1.37 -1.36
CA CYS A 67 9.36 -1.94 -1.81
C CYS A 67 9.70 -1.48 -3.25
N LEU A 68 10.97 -1.62 -3.64
CA LEU A 68 11.47 -1.11 -4.93
C LEU A 68 10.63 -1.55 -6.14
N PRO A 69 10.21 -2.82 -6.29
CA PRO A 69 9.32 -3.20 -7.39
C PRO A 69 7.97 -2.48 -7.37
N SER A 70 7.36 -2.29 -6.19
CA SER A 70 6.09 -1.58 -6.04
C SER A 70 6.23 -0.10 -6.39
N TYR A 71 7.31 0.53 -5.91
CA TYR A 71 7.64 1.92 -6.25
C TYR A 71 7.80 2.10 -7.76
N MET A 72 8.54 1.21 -8.43
CA MET A 72 8.73 1.27 -9.88
C MET A 72 7.42 1.15 -10.66
N ILE A 73 6.52 0.26 -10.23
CA ILE A 73 5.20 0.07 -10.86
C ILE A 73 4.40 1.38 -10.81
N LEU A 74 4.30 1.99 -9.63
CA LEU A 74 3.51 3.19 -9.40
C LEU A 74 4.13 4.44 -10.05
N SER A 75 5.46 4.56 -10.01
CA SER A 75 6.20 5.64 -10.65
C SER A 75 6.05 5.61 -12.17
N LYS A 76 6.15 4.43 -12.80
CA LYS A 76 5.87 4.27 -14.24
C LYS A 76 4.44 4.65 -14.62
N GLY A 77 3.49 4.42 -13.72
CA GLY A 77 2.09 4.85 -13.88
C GLY A 77 1.82 6.32 -13.58
N GLY A 78 2.85 7.13 -13.29
CA GLY A 78 2.72 8.55 -12.98
C GLY A 78 1.92 8.85 -11.72
N LYS A 79 1.88 7.92 -10.76
CA LYS A 79 1.07 8.07 -9.54
C LYS A 79 1.80 8.87 -8.48
N ALA A 80 1.08 9.77 -7.80
CA ALA A 80 1.60 10.41 -6.60
C ALA A 80 1.62 9.40 -5.45
N MET A 81 2.74 9.33 -4.73
CA MET A 81 2.98 8.35 -3.68
C MET A 81 3.31 9.04 -2.37
N TYR A 82 2.58 8.66 -1.33
CA TYR A 82 2.80 9.13 0.03
C TYR A 82 2.90 7.93 0.97
N VAL A 83 3.53 8.16 2.11
CA VAL A 83 3.64 7.19 3.20
C VAL A 83 2.84 7.68 4.39
N THR A 84 2.24 6.74 5.11
CA THR A 84 1.51 6.96 6.37
C THR A 84 1.97 5.95 7.41
N LYS A 85 1.62 6.15 8.69
CA LYS A 85 1.90 5.14 9.70
C LYS A 85 0.92 3.98 9.55
N THR A 86 1.35 2.82 10.03
CA THR A 86 0.47 1.66 10.22
C THR A 86 -0.42 1.91 11.44
N GLY A 87 -1.68 1.49 11.39
CA GLY A 87 -2.64 1.63 12.48
C GLY A 87 -3.39 2.97 12.52
N GLU A 88 -3.24 3.83 11.51
CA GLU A 88 -4.00 5.08 11.43
C GLU A 88 -5.37 4.84 10.79
N ALA A 89 -6.41 5.48 11.32
CA ALA A 89 -7.72 5.44 10.69
C ALA A 89 -7.70 6.20 9.36
N VAL A 90 -8.49 5.72 8.39
CA VAL A 90 -8.51 6.24 7.01
C VAL A 90 -8.93 7.72 6.91
N ASP A 91 -9.70 8.20 7.87
CA ASP A 91 -10.15 9.59 8.00
C ASP A 91 -9.15 10.52 8.70
N GLU A 92 -8.13 9.97 9.37
CA GLU A 92 -7.13 10.71 10.15
C GLU A 92 -5.69 10.58 9.61
N LEU A 93 -5.56 10.17 8.33
CA LEU A 93 -4.26 9.84 7.74
C LEU A 93 -3.27 11.00 7.77
N ARG A 94 -2.16 10.81 8.48
CA ARG A 94 -0.99 11.67 8.39
C ARG A 94 -0.07 11.13 7.32
N VAL A 95 0.18 11.95 6.31
CA VAL A 95 0.95 11.54 5.14
C VAL A 95 2.20 12.39 4.92
N TRP A 96 3.28 11.75 4.47
CA TRP A 96 4.51 12.41 4.03
C TRP A 96 4.94 11.87 2.66
N PRO A 97 5.68 12.65 1.85
CA PRO A 97 6.13 12.19 0.54
C PRO A 97 7.04 10.97 0.67
N ILE A 98 6.91 10.04 -0.29
CA ILE A 98 7.83 8.91 -0.39
C ILE A 98 9.27 9.39 -0.63
N ASN A 99 10.25 8.72 -0.02
CA ASN A 99 11.67 8.97 -0.24
C ASN A 99 12.45 7.67 -0.46
N ALA A 100 13.72 7.77 -0.84
CA ALA A 100 14.56 6.61 -1.12
C ALA A 100 14.77 5.69 0.10
N GLY A 101 14.80 6.26 1.32
CA GLY A 101 14.95 5.50 2.56
C GLY A 101 13.75 4.61 2.86
N GLU A 102 12.54 5.12 2.65
CA GLU A 102 11.28 4.36 2.75
C GLU A 102 11.26 3.17 1.79
N VAL A 103 11.73 3.38 0.56
CA VAL A 103 11.81 2.33 -0.46
C VAL A 103 12.84 1.28 -0.09
N ALA A 104 14.02 1.68 0.39
CA ALA A 104 15.07 0.78 0.84
C ALA A 104 14.61 -0.07 2.03
N TYR A 105 14.03 0.57 3.06
CA TYR A 105 13.49 -0.10 4.24
C TYR A 105 12.42 -1.13 3.86
N SER A 106 11.44 -0.71 3.05
CA SER A 106 10.35 -1.59 2.59
C SER A 106 10.87 -2.77 1.76
N SER A 107 11.96 -2.59 1.03
CA SER A 107 12.60 -3.66 0.26
C SER A 107 13.29 -4.68 1.16
N LEU A 108 14.03 -4.22 2.18
CA LEU A 108 14.65 -5.09 3.18
C LEU A 108 13.59 -5.88 3.96
N LEU A 109 12.52 -5.21 4.40
CA LEU A 109 11.40 -5.86 5.07
C LEU A 109 10.74 -6.92 4.18
N ALA A 110 10.57 -6.64 2.89
CA ALA A 110 10.01 -7.61 1.95
C ALA A 110 10.90 -8.84 1.76
N VAL A 111 12.22 -8.69 1.77
CA VAL A 111 13.15 -9.83 1.72
C VAL A 111 13.05 -10.64 3.00
N TRP A 112 13.06 -9.99 4.16
CA TRP A 112 12.95 -10.66 5.45
C TRP A 112 11.65 -11.45 5.56
N GLU A 113 10.50 -10.86 5.18
CA GLU A 113 9.21 -11.56 5.20
C GLU A 113 9.16 -12.80 4.30
N ARG A 114 9.91 -12.80 3.17
CA ARG A 114 10.01 -14.00 2.31
C ARG A 114 10.83 -15.10 2.95
N ILE A 115 11.85 -14.76 3.72
CA ILE A 115 12.71 -15.74 4.41
C ILE A 115 11.99 -16.31 5.63
N SER A 116 11.33 -15.47 6.42
CA SER A 116 10.69 -15.89 7.68
C SER A 116 9.35 -16.60 7.50
N ARG A 117 8.71 -16.49 6.33
CA ARG A 117 7.41 -17.13 6.01
C ARG A 117 7.48 -18.07 4.81
N GLY A 118 8.69 -18.34 4.32
CA GLY A 118 8.97 -19.25 3.21
C GLY A 118 9.23 -20.67 3.68
#